data_AF-A0AAU4SYU5-F1
#
_entry.id   AF-A0AAU4SYU5-F1
#
_cell.length_a   1.000
_cell.length_b   1.000
_cell.length_c   1.000
_cell.angle_alpha   90.00
_cell.angle_beta   90.00
_cell.angle_gamma   90.00
#
_symmetry.space_group_name_H-M   'P 1'
#
loop_
_entity.id
_entity.type
_entity.pdbx_description
1 polymer ?
#
loop_
_entity_poly.entity_id
_entity_poly.type
_entity_poly.pdbx_seq_one_letter_code
_entity_poly.pdbx_strand_id
1 'polypeptide(L)'
;MAADDLSPDEQWPLPPAWMWDCAECVRLYEAMKHVQAVIAGLHATEGYDVDWDFTDSVVGTQISLSRHLADAHPQELPDWDPACATCTGHQRALARTDRSPEMRAGTEMVAEEHRARHLFAPPRMVGLM
;
A
#
# COMPACT_ATOMS: atom_id res chain seq x y z
N MET A 1 19.45 15.07 -12.02
CA MET A 1 19.76 14.16 -10.90
C MET A 1 19.48 12.76 -11.41
N ALA A 2 20.49 11.88 -11.43
CA ALA A 2 20.34 10.53 -11.97
C ALA A 2 19.49 9.69 -11.03
N ALA A 3 18.68 8.77 -11.58
CA ALA A 3 17.80 7.88 -10.82
C ALA A 3 18.52 6.89 -9.88
N ASP A 4 19.86 6.95 -9.81
CA ASP A 4 20.76 6.07 -9.02
C ASP A 4 20.98 6.52 -7.57
N ASP A 5 20.45 7.68 -7.15
CA ASP A 5 20.68 8.26 -5.80
C ASP A 5 19.52 7.99 -4.81
N LEU A 6 18.50 7.22 -5.19
CA LEU A 6 17.39 6.88 -4.29
C LEU A 6 17.75 5.64 -3.46
N SER A 7 17.55 5.73 -2.14
CA SER A 7 17.72 4.56 -1.27
C SER A 7 16.69 3.49 -1.66
N PRO A 8 17.01 2.18 -1.60
CA PRO A 8 16.07 1.10 -1.96
C PRO A 8 14.70 1.21 -1.26
N ASP A 9 14.68 1.71 -0.02
CA ASP A 9 13.47 1.89 0.78
C ASP A 9 12.53 2.99 0.24
N GLU A 10 13.03 3.83 -0.67
CA GLU A 10 12.28 4.92 -1.30
C GLU A 10 11.78 4.58 -2.70
N GLN A 11 12.27 3.47 -3.27
CA GLN A 11 11.97 3.08 -4.64
C GLN A 11 10.57 2.48 -4.74
N TRP A 12 9.80 2.97 -5.70
CA TRP A 12 8.49 2.41 -6.04
C TRP A 12 8.68 1.08 -6.76
N PRO A 13 8.12 -0.03 -6.25
CA PRO A 13 8.19 -1.30 -6.95
C PRO A 13 7.38 -1.22 -8.25
N LEU A 14 7.85 -1.98 -9.24
CA LEU A 14 7.06 -2.25 -10.45
C LEU A 14 5.99 -3.29 -10.09
N PRO A 15 4.70 -3.02 -10.35
CA PRO A 15 3.65 -4.00 -10.13
C PRO A 15 3.91 -5.28 -10.94
N PRO A 16 3.62 -6.46 -10.37
CA PRO A 16 3.76 -7.74 -11.06
C PRO A 16 2.87 -7.82 -12.30
N ALA A 17 3.28 -8.65 -13.27
CA ALA A 17 2.62 -8.78 -14.57
C ALA A 17 1.11 -9.03 -14.47
N TRP A 18 0.69 -9.91 -13.56
CA TRP A 18 -0.71 -10.29 -13.38
C TRP A 18 -1.62 -9.13 -12.98
N MET A 19 -1.10 -8.08 -12.33
CA MET A 19 -1.91 -6.91 -11.96
C MET A 19 -2.41 -6.16 -13.20
N TRP A 20 -1.68 -6.25 -14.31
CA TRP A 20 -2.05 -5.62 -15.57
C TRP A 20 -3.15 -6.38 -16.33
N ASP A 21 -3.41 -7.63 -15.96
CA ASP A 21 -4.51 -8.43 -16.51
C ASP A 21 -5.86 -8.12 -15.83
N CYS A 22 -5.86 -7.44 -14.67
CA CYS A 22 -7.05 -7.03 -13.96
C CYS A 22 -7.36 -5.54 -14.20
N ALA A 23 -8.44 -5.24 -14.92
CA ALA A 23 -8.82 -3.87 -15.26
C ALA A 23 -9.02 -2.95 -14.02
N GLU A 24 -9.51 -3.51 -12.92
CA GLU A 24 -9.73 -2.77 -11.67
C GLU A 24 -8.40 -2.48 -10.95
N CYS A 25 -7.47 -3.44 -10.93
CA CYS A 25 -6.10 -3.21 -10.45
C CYS A 25 -5.43 -2.07 -11.21
N VAL A 26 -5.51 -2.08 -12.54
CA VAL A 26 -4.94 -1.03 -13.39
C VAL A 26 -5.57 0.33 -13.07
N ARG A 27 -6.91 0.41 -13.05
CA ARG A 27 -7.63 1.66 -12.77
C ARG A 27 -7.26 2.25 -11.41
N LEU A 28 -7.20 1.42 -10.37
CA LEU A 28 -6.86 1.87 -9.02
C LEU A 28 -5.39 2.27 -8.89
N TYR A 29 -4.48 1.53 -9.54
CA TYR A 29 -3.06 1.87 -9.58
C TYR A 29 -2.81 3.19 -10.32
N GLU A 30 -3.45 3.41 -11.46
CA GLU A 30 -3.37 4.66 -12.22
C GLU A 30 -3.92 5.84 -11.42
N ALA A 31 -5.06 5.67 -10.73
CA ALA A 31 -5.62 6.70 -9.86
C ALA A 31 -4.64 7.07 -8.73
N MET A 32 -4.03 6.07 -8.09
CA MET A 32 -3.00 6.29 -7.07
C MET A 32 -1.79 7.05 -7.63
N LYS A 33 -1.29 6.66 -8.81
CA LYS A 33 -0.15 7.34 -9.47
C LYS A 33 -0.49 8.75 -9.93
N HIS A 34 -1.70 8.98 -10.39
CA HIS A 34 -2.18 10.32 -10.75
C HIS A 34 -2.16 11.25 -9.53
N VAL A 35 -2.73 10.80 -8.40
CA VAL A 35 -2.70 11.59 -7.15
C VAL A 35 -1.26 11.90 -6.74
N GLN A 36 -0.35 10.92 -6.77
CA GLN A 36 1.08 11.16 -6.46
C GLN A 36 1.73 12.21 -7.38
N ALA A 37 1.42 12.18 -8.68
CA ALA A 37 1.99 13.12 -9.64
C ALA A 37 1.47 14.55 -9.42
N VAL A 38 0.16 14.71 -9.17
CA VAL A 38 -0.45 16.02 -8.87
C VAL A 38 0.20 16.63 -7.64
N ILE A 39 0.39 15.81 -6.60
CA ILE A 39 1.05 16.16 -5.35
C ILE A 39 2.48 16.64 -5.55
N ALA A 40 3.28 15.87 -6.29
CA ALA A 40 4.67 16.23 -6.57
C ALA A 40 4.75 17.55 -7.36
N GLY A 41 3.81 17.79 -8.27
CA GLY A 41 3.67 19.03 -9.01
C GLY A 41 3.37 20.23 -8.10
N LEU A 42 2.41 20.09 -7.18
CA LEU A 42 2.01 21.15 -6.25
C LEU A 42 3.15 21.55 -5.30
N HIS A 43 3.86 20.57 -4.72
CA HIS A 43 5.03 20.82 -3.88
C HIS A 43 6.16 21.54 -4.63
N ALA A 44 6.26 21.36 -5.95
CA ALA A 44 7.28 22.02 -6.76
C ALA A 44 6.92 23.46 -7.14
N THR A 45 5.62 23.82 -7.17
CA THR A 45 5.17 25.11 -7.71
C THR A 45 4.77 26.14 -6.67
N GLU A 46 4.25 25.76 -5.49
CA GLU A 46 3.67 26.75 -4.58
C GLU A 46 3.90 26.44 -3.09
N GLY A 47 4.46 27.40 -2.35
CA GLY A 47 4.39 27.45 -0.89
C GLY A 47 3.01 27.90 -0.43
N TYR A 48 1.98 27.07 -0.66
CA TYR A 48 0.59 27.42 -0.44
C TYR A 48 -0.05 26.62 0.69
N ASP A 49 -0.70 27.36 1.57
CA ASP A 49 -1.39 26.94 2.80
C ASP A 49 -2.85 26.56 2.45
N VAL A 50 -3.03 25.61 1.52
CA VAL A 50 -4.37 25.14 1.14
C VAL A 50 -4.76 23.93 1.98
N ASP A 51 -5.88 24.06 2.70
CA ASP A 51 -6.61 23.01 3.44
C ASP A 51 -7.19 21.97 2.46
N TRP A 52 -6.32 21.18 1.82
CA TRP A 52 -6.69 19.96 1.11
C TRP A 52 -6.29 18.78 2.00
N ASP A 53 -7.24 17.87 2.27
CA ASP A 53 -7.00 16.59 2.94
C ASP A 53 -6.24 15.62 2.01
N PHE A 54 -5.02 16.03 1.67
CA PHE A 54 -4.10 15.40 0.73
C PHE A 54 -3.73 13.98 1.16
N THR A 55 -3.59 13.80 2.48
CA THR A 55 -3.34 12.50 3.10
C THR A 55 -4.49 11.55 2.82
N ASP A 56 -5.73 12.03 2.86
CA ASP A 56 -6.92 11.21 2.61
C ASP A 56 -7.02 10.73 1.17
N SER A 57 -6.52 11.50 0.20
CA SER A 57 -6.54 11.11 -1.21
C SER A 57 -5.48 10.05 -1.56
N VAL A 58 -4.26 10.17 -1.03
CA VAL A 58 -3.21 9.15 -1.24
C VAL A 58 -3.49 7.90 -0.41
N VAL A 59 -3.78 8.07 0.87
CA VAL A 59 -4.09 6.94 1.76
C VAL A 59 -5.36 6.25 1.30
N GLY A 60 -6.39 6.99 0.88
CA GLY A 60 -7.63 6.43 0.36
C GLY A 60 -7.45 5.62 -0.92
N THR A 61 -6.63 6.10 -1.87
CA THR A 61 -6.32 5.34 -3.10
C THR A 61 -5.46 4.11 -2.82
N GLN A 62 -4.50 4.20 -1.88
CA GLN A 62 -3.73 3.04 -1.44
C GLN A 62 -4.60 2.00 -0.72
N ILE A 63 -5.50 2.41 0.19
CA ILE A 63 -6.45 1.53 0.87
C ILE A 63 -7.33 0.83 -0.18
N SER A 64 -7.87 1.58 -1.14
CA SER A 64 -8.73 1.01 -2.18
C SER A 64 -8.02 -0.05 -3.01
N LEU A 65 -6.79 0.21 -3.46
CA LEU A 65 -5.99 -0.77 -4.20
C LEU A 65 -5.62 -1.97 -3.33
N SER A 66 -5.15 -1.73 -2.10
CA SER A 66 -4.77 -2.80 -1.15
C SER A 66 -5.92 -3.76 -0.91
N ARG A 67 -7.12 -3.21 -0.68
CA ARG A 67 -8.32 -3.98 -0.41
C ARG A 67 -8.77 -4.76 -1.63
N HIS A 68 -8.75 -4.15 -2.82
CA HIS A 68 -9.06 -4.87 -4.05
C HIS A 68 -8.12 -6.05 -4.28
N LEU A 69 -6.81 -5.87 -4.07
CA LEU A 69 -5.82 -6.94 -4.18
C LEU A 69 -6.07 -8.06 -3.16
N ALA A 70 -6.37 -7.70 -1.91
CA ALA A 70 -6.70 -8.66 -0.87
C ALA A 70 -7.98 -9.46 -1.19
N ASP A 71 -9.03 -8.78 -1.61
CA ASP A 71 -10.34 -9.40 -1.85
C ASP A 71 -10.37 -10.22 -3.16
N ALA A 72 -9.82 -9.68 -4.25
CA ALA A 72 -9.93 -10.28 -5.59
C ALA A 72 -8.73 -11.19 -5.95
N HIS A 73 -7.57 -10.98 -5.33
CA HIS A 73 -6.32 -11.67 -5.65
C HIS A 73 -5.58 -12.22 -4.41
N PRO A 74 -6.25 -12.84 -3.43
CA PRO A 74 -5.62 -13.25 -2.16
C PRO A 74 -4.48 -14.26 -2.35
N GLN A 75 -4.53 -15.07 -3.41
CA GLN A 75 -3.51 -16.07 -3.73
C GLN A 75 -2.24 -15.47 -4.36
N GLU A 76 -2.33 -14.24 -4.88
CA GLU A 76 -1.21 -13.54 -5.52
C GLU A 76 -0.52 -12.57 -4.55
N LEU A 77 -1.01 -12.47 -3.31
CA LEU A 77 -0.39 -11.63 -2.28
C LEU A 77 0.99 -12.17 -1.90
N PRO A 78 2.00 -11.29 -1.73
CA PRO A 78 3.34 -11.71 -1.38
C PRO A 78 3.36 -12.36 0.01
N ASP A 79 4.31 -13.24 0.25
CA ASP A 79 4.54 -13.81 1.58
C ASP A 79 4.88 -12.72 2.61
N TRP A 80 4.77 -13.09 3.88
CA TRP A 80 5.15 -12.21 4.98
C TRP A 80 6.63 -11.84 4.94
N ASP A 81 6.93 -10.55 4.90
CA ASP A 81 8.30 -10.06 4.99
C ASP A 81 8.77 -9.99 6.46
N PRO A 82 9.78 -10.80 6.87
CA PRO A 82 10.32 -10.77 8.23
C PRO A 82 11.10 -9.49 8.55
N ALA A 83 11.57 -8.74 7.55
CA ALA A 83 12.22 -7.45 7.75
C ALA A 83 11.20 -6.33 8.02
N CYS A 84 9.93 -6.53 7.67
CA CYS A 84 8.86 -5.58 7.93
C CYS A 84 8.28 -5.77 9.35
N ALA A 85 8.46 -4.76 10.20
CA ALA A 85 7.94 -4.77 11.57
C ALA A 85 6.40 -4.87 11.61
N THR A 86 5.70 -4.25 10.65
CA THR A 86 4.23 -4.30 10.55
C THR A 86 3.74 -5.69 10.13
N CYS A 87 4.39 -6.36 9.17
CA CYS A 87 4.15 -7.78 8.86
C CYS A 87 4.28 -8.65 10.11
N THR A 88 5.37 -8.49 10.86
CA THR A 88 5.59 -9.23 12.12
C THR A 88 4.50 -8.92 13.15
N GLY A 89 4.06 -7.68 13.24
CA GLY A 89 2.94 -7.24 14.08
C GLY A 89 1.63 -7.94 13.73
N HIS A 90 1.28 -7.98 12.45
CA HIS A 90 0.07 -8.65 11.96
C HIS A 90 0.10 -10.17 12.19
N GLN A 91 1.23 -10.84 11.92
CA GLN A 91 1.39 -12.27 12.22
C GLN A 91 1.13 -12.56 13.70
N ARG A 92 1.70 -11.73 14.60
CA ARG A 92 1.46 -11.86 16.04
C ARG A 92 0.01 -11.56 16.42
N ALA A 93 -0.63 -10.61 15.75
CA ALA A 93 -2.05 -10.29 15.98
C ALA A 93 -2.95 -11.44 15.58
N LEU A 94 -2.74 -12.02 14.39
CA LEU A 94 -3.46 -13.19 13.90
C LEU A 94 -3.33 -14.38 14.85
N ALA A 95 -2.12 -14.66 15.34
CA ALA A 95 -1.91 -15.72 16.34
C ALA A 95 -2.67 -15.48 17.67
N ARG A 96 -3.00 -14.22 18.01
CA ARG A 96 -3.81 -13.91 19.20
C ARG A 96 -5.30 -14.10 18.99
N THR A 97 -5.78 -14.11 17.74
CA THR A 97 -7.21 -14.24 17.40
C THR A 97 -7.78 -15.61 17.73
N ASP A 98 -6.94 -16.62 17.97
CA ASP A 98 -7.38 -17.93 18.48
C ASP A 98 -8.11 -17.83 19.83
N ARG A 99 -7.87 -16.73 20.59
CA ARG A 99 -8.56 -16.44 21.86
C ARG A 99 -9.73 -15.47 21.73
N SER A 100 -9.91 -14.87 20.55
CA SER A 100 -10.96 -13.89 20.24
C SER A 100 -11.42 -14.06 18.78
N PRO A 101 -12.21 -15.12 18.48
CA PRO A 101 -12.62 -15.44 17.12
C PRO A 101 -13.40 -14.32 16.42
N GLU A 102 -14.10 -13.48 17.18
CA GLU A 102 -14.84 -12.31 16.70
C GLU A 102 -13.96 -11.25 16.04
N MET A 103 -12.68 -11.19 16.43
CA MET A 103 -11.70 -10.25 15.86
C MET A 103 -10.98 -10.82 14.64
N ARG A 104 -11.15 -12.12 14.34
CA ARG A 104 -10.35 -12.83 13.34
C ARG A 104 -10.49 -12.22 11.95
N ALA A 105 -11.72 -12.11 11.46
CA ALA A 105 -11.99 -11.60 10.12
C ALA A 105 -11.44 -10.19 9.89
N GLY A 106 -11.62 -9.28 10.86
CA GLY A 106 -11.06 -7.93 10.76
C GLY A 106 -9.53 -7.92 10.81
N THR A 107 -8.92 -8.80 11.61
CA THR A 107 -7.46 -8.90 11.70
C THR A 107 -6.86 -9.47 10.43
N GLU A 108 -7.50 -10.46 9.81
CA GLU A 108 -7.13 -11.06 8.52
C GLU A 108 -7.22 -10.03 7.40
N MET A 109 -8.32 -9.29 7.33
CA MET A 109 -8.51 -8.23 6.32
C MET A 109 -7.38 -7.19 6.36
N VAL A 110 -7.09 -6.61 7.53
CA VAL A 110 -6.03 -5.58 7.64
C VAL A 110 -4.64 -6.17 7.36
N ALA A 111 -4.40 -7.42 7.76
CA ALA A 111 -3.17 -8.16 7.46
C ALA A 111 -2.95 -8.34 5.95
N GLU A 112 -3.99 -8.72 5.21
CA GLU A 112 -3.93 -8.94 3.77
C GLU A 112 -3.79 -7.62 3.00
N GLU A 113 -4.50 -6.57 3.41
CA GLU A 113 -4.31 -5.22 2.89
C GLU A 113 -2.86 -4.75 3.06
N HIS A 114 -2.26 -5.01 4.23
CA HIS A 114 -0.86 -4.68 4.45
C HIS A 114 0.07 -5.45 3.51
N ARG A 115 -0.12 -6.77 3.37
CA ARG A 115 0.66 -7.60 2.43
C ARG A 115 0.54 -7.08 0.99
N ALA A 116 -0.65 -6.67 0.57
CA ALA A 116 -0.88 -6.12 -0.77
C ALA A 116 -0.04 -4.85 -1.04
N ARG A 117 0.18 -3.99 -0.04
CA ARG A 117 0.96 -2.74 -0.21
C ARG A 117 2.39 -2.98 -0.65
N HIS A 118 2.99 -4.10 -0.27
CA HIS A 118 4.34 -4.47 -0.71
C HIS A 118 4.47 -4.62 -2.24
N LEU A 119 3.36 -4.84 -2.96
CA LEU A 119 3.38 -4.96 -4.42
C LEU A 119 3.51 -3.62 -5.15
N PHE A 120 3.15 -2.52 -4.50
CA PHE A 120 3.00 -1.24 -5.20
C PHE A 120 3.50 -0.02 -4.42
N ALA A 121 3.86 -0.13 -3.13
CA ALA A 121 4.36 0.97 -2.31
C ALA A 121 5.80 0.71 -1.82
N PRO A 122 6.65 1.75 -1.71
CA PRO A 122 8.00 1.62 -1.18
C PRO A 122 8.02 1.17 0.29
N PRO A 123 9.06 0.42 0.72
CA PRO A 123 9.18 -0.08 2.09
C PRO A 123 8.98 0.98 3.17
N ARG A 124 9.51 2.20 2.98
CA ARG A 124 9.34 3.30 3.95
C ARG A 124 7.88 3.71 4.17
N MET A 125 7.03 3.55 3.17
CA MET A 125 5.61 3.92 3.24
C MET A 125 4.77 2.78 3.79
N VAL A 126 5.14 1.53 3.46
CA VAL A 126 4.48 0.33 3.94
C VAL A 126 4.55 0.20 5.47
N GLY A 127 5.61 0.70 6.10
CA GLY A 127 5.79 0.67 7.56
C GLY A 127 5.05 1.74 8.38
N LEU A 128 4.36 2.69 7.74
CA LEU A 128 3.75 3.86 8.42
C LEU A 128 2.25 3.70 8.72
N MET A 129 1.62 2.62 8.27
CA MET A 129 0.20 2.27 8.49
C MET A 129 0.07 0.83 8.97
#